data_AF-A0A7W8M6J7-F1
#
_entry.id   AF-A0A7W8M6J7-F1
#
_cell.length_a   1.000
_cell.length_b   1.000
_cell.length_c   1.000
_cell.angle_alpha   90.00
_cell.angle_beta   90.00
_cell.angle_gamma   90.00
#
_symmetry.space_group_name_H-M   'P 1'
#
loop_
_entity.id
_entity.type
_entity.pdbx_description
1 polymer ?
#
loop_
_entity_poly.entity_id
_entity_poly.type
_entity_poly.pdbx_seq_one_letter_code
_entity_poly.pdbx_strand_id
1 'polypeptide(L)'
;MPQVIEQFGYTRTLYVLANTVQQKDWDGRFSPANKAWAKTVDIPPNPDGFGGDRNLDFVVDSHSGLVDLFLSQARQDYLRLQPLTPDEIHTEAARLLQELRAPDTPNSPHGTHYMARVSPDFLARAGTQAHDRLMALLPFRSLAITGMKDLPGTYVTILASEDRSKELRQRRPSVRRQLKQEPCSAEKKAPVRKKKEPER
;
A
#
# COMPACT_ATOMS: atom_id res chain seq x y z
N MET A 1 19.01 6.47 -14.33
CA MET A 1 18.62 6.99 -13.00
C MET A 1 18.92 8.48 -12.98
N PRO A 2 18.07 9.34 -12.38
CA PRO A 2 18.34 10.76 -12.29
C PRO A 2 19.61 11.02 -11.44
N GLN A 3 20.51 11.88 -11.92
CA GLN A 3 21.80 12.19 -11.30
C GLN A 3 21.68 12.60 -9.81
N VAL A 4 20.60 13.30 -9.44
CA VAL A 4 20.32 13.72 -8.07
C VAL A 4 20.11 12.53 -7.13
N ILE A 5 19.40 11.51 -7.59
CA ILE A 5 19.09 10.33 -6.78
C ILE A 5 20.33 9.47 -6.57
N GLU A 6 21.20 9.41 -7.57
CA GLU A 6 22.49 8.74 -7.48
C GLU A 6 23.42 9.40 -6.45
N GLN A 7 23.43 10.74 -6.42
CA GLN A 7 24.30 11.49 -5.52
C GLN A 7 23.79 11.53 -4.06
N PHE A 8 22.47 11.66 -3.85
CA PHE A 8 21.91 11.93 -2.53
C PHE A 8 21.04 10.81 -1.96
N GLY A 9 20.67 9.82 -2.77
CA GLY A 9 19.78 8.73 -2.40
C GLY A 9 18.31 9.15 -2.26
N TYR A 10 17.41 8.19 -2.44
CA TYR A 10 15.96 8.44 -2.42
C TYR A 10 15.46 9.06 -1.12
N THR A 11 15.92 8.59 0.05
CA THR A 11 15.42 9.06 1.35
C THR A 11 15.61 10.57 1.52
N ARG A 12 16.82 11.07 1.24
CA ARG A 12 17.13 12.50 1.38
C ARG A 12 16.40 13.33 0.32
N THR A 13 16.40 12.87 -0.93
CA THR A 13 15.71 13.57 -2.02
C THR A 13 14.21 13.68 -1.75
N LEU A 14 13.54 12.59 -1.35
CA LEU A 14 12.11 12.60 -1.05
C LEU A 14 11.79 13.47 0.18
N TYR A 15 12.64 13.48 1.21
CA TYR A 15 12.45 14.36 2.37
C TYR A 15 12.48 15.85 1.99
N VAL A 16 13.48 16.26 1.19
CA VAL A 16 13.61 17.64 0.70
C VAL A 16 12.41 18.04 -0.18
N LEU A 17 11.96 17.13 -1.05
CA LEU A 17 10.79 17.37 -1.89
C LEU A 17 9.50 17.45 -1.07
N ALA A 18 9.34 16.62 -0.04
CA ALA A 18 8.19 16.69 0.86
C ALA A 18 8.15 18.05 1.58
N ASN A 19 9.28 18.52 2.11
CA ASN A 19 9.37 19.86 2.70
C ASN A 19 9.01 20.95 1.69
N THR A 20 9.55 20.86 0.48
CA THR A 20 9.26 21.82 -0.60
C THR A 20 7.76 21.90 -0.87
N VAL A 21 7.07 20.76 -0.96
CA VAL A 21 5.62 20.72 -1.19
C VAL A 21 4.85 21.25 0.02
N GLN A 22 5.25 20.94 1.26
CA GLN A 22 4.59 21.45 2.46
C GLN A 22 4.72 22.98 2.57
N GLN A 23 5.92 23.52 2.34
CA GLN A 23 6.18 24.97 2.35
C GLN A 23 5.47 25.71 1.21
N LYS A 24 5.22 25.01 0.09
CA LYS A 24 4.48 25.51 -1.08
C LYS A 24 3.07 24.91 -1.21
N ASP A 25 2.40 24.53 -0.11
CA ASP A 25 1.06 23.89 -0.18
C ASP A 25 0.00 24.83 -0.82
N TRP A 26 0.24 26.13 -0.79
CA TRP A 26 -0.57 27.15 -1.47
C TRP A 26 -0.46 27.10 -3.00
N ASP A 27 0.60 26.53 -3.57
CA ASP A 27 0.81 26.47 -5.02
C ASP A 27 -0.06 25.37 -5.64
N GLY A 28 -0.97 25.77 -6.53
CA GLY A 28 -1.91 24.86 -7.21
C GLY A 28 -1.27 23.94 -8.25
N ARG A 29 0.00 24.15 -8.60
CA ARG A 29 0.71 23.33 -9.60
C ARG A 29 1.14 21.96 -9.09
N PHE A 30 1.24 21.79 -7.77
CA PHE A 30 1.49 20.48 -7.17
C PHE A 30 0.22 19.62 -7.22
N SER A 31 0.36 18.39 -7.67
CA SER A 31 -0.76 17.46 -7.75
C SER A 31 -1.35 17.17 -6.36
N PRO A 32 -2.68 16.97 -6.25
CA PRO A 32 -3.31 16.63 -4.97
C PRO A 32 -2.69 15.39 -4.31
N ALA A 33 -2.27 14.41 -5.12
CA ALA A 33 -1.63 13.19 -4.65
C ALA A 33 -0.24 13.43 -4.03
N ASN A 34 0.53 14.38 -4.56
CA ASN A 34 1.83 14.75 -3.99
C ASN A 34 1.67 15.59 -2.74
N LYS A 35 0.69 16.50 -2.68
CA LYS A 35 0.35 17.23 -1.45
C LYS A 35 -0.08 16.31 -0.32
N ALA A 36 -0.99 15.38 -0.60
CA ALA A 36 -1.45 14.40 0.37
C ALA A 36 -0.29 13.55 0.90
N TRP A 37 0.59 13.09 0.02
CA TRP A 37 1.78 12.34 0.42
C TRP A 37 2.78 13.18 1.22
N ALA A 38 3.05 14.42 0.82
CA ALA A 38 3.98 15.29 1.53
C ALA A 38 3.53 15.49 2.99
N LYS A 39 2.22 15.61 3.24
CA LYS A 39 1.63 15.69 4.59
C LYS A 39 1.82 14.44 5.45
N THR A 40 2.14 13.29 4.86
CA THR A 40 2.46 12.06 5.62
C THR A 40 3.90 12.01 6.11
N VAL A 41 4.78 12.84 5.54
CA VAL A 41 6.18 12.93 5.96
C VAL A 41 6.27 13.89 7.14
N ASP A 42 6.76 13.40 8.27
CA ASP A 42 6.99 14.23 9.45
C ASP A 42 8.21 15.13 9.21
N ILE A 43 7.98 16.44 9.25
CA ILE A 43 9.01 17.47 9.04
C ILE A 43 8.91 18.41 10.25
N PRO A 44 9.75 18.20 11.27
CA PRO A 44 9.66 19.00 12.48
C PRO A 44 9.97 20.47 12.19
N PRO A 45 9.30 21.42 12.88
CA PRO A 45 9.67 22.83 12.84
C PRO A 45 11.13 23.02 13.23
N ASN A 46 11.87 23.83 12.47
CA ASN A 46 13.30 24.05 12.70
C ASN A 46 13.61 25.55 12.79
N PRO A 47 13.21 26.23 13.88
CA PRO A 47 13.49 27.64 14.05
C PRO A 47 14.99 27.91 14.26
N ASP A 48 15.50 29.01 13.70
CA ASP A 48 16.80 29.55 14.04
C ASP A 48 16.75 30.37 15.35
N GLY A 49 17.92 30.84 15.81
CA GLY A 49 18.02 31.64 17.03
C GLY A 49 17.35 33.02 16.95
N PHE A 50 16.87 33.43 15.78
CA PHE A 50 16.19 34.69 15.51
C PHE A 50 14.71 34.52 15.15
N GLY A 51 14.19 33.28 15.18
CA GLY A 51 12.79 32.95 14.89
C GLY A 51 12.47 32.69 13.41
N GLY A 52 13.46 32.62 12.52
CA GLY A 52 13.30 32.19 11.13
C GLY A 52 13.19 30.68 10.99
N ASP A 53 12.44 30.18 10.00
CA ASP A 53 12.31 28.73 9.75
C ASP A 53 13.42 28.22 8.83
N ARG A 54 14.35 27.43 9.37
CA ARG A 54 15.45 26.80 8.61
C ARG A 54 14.95 25.74 7.64
N ASN A 55 13.69 25.32 7.74
CA ASN A 55 13.12 24.46 6.71
C ASN A 55 13.04 25.16 5.35
N LEU A 56 13.08 26.49 5.31
CA LEU A 56 13.13 27.26 4.06
C LEU A 56 14.48 27.11 3.33
N ASP A 57 15.58 26.82 4.03
CA ASP A 57 16.94 26.75 3.48
C ASP A 57 17.13 25.63 2.44
N PHE A 58 16.26 24.62 2.48
CA PHE A 58 16.30 23.49 1.55
C PHE A 58 15.00 23.33 0.75
N VAL A 59 14.20 24.39 0.64
CA VAL A 59 13.09 24.42 -0.31
C VAL A 59 13.67 24.52 -1.73
N VAL A 60 13.21 23.66 -2.63
CA VAL A 60 13.68 23.69 -4.02
C VAL A 60 13.10 24.92 -4.72
N ASP A 61 13.97 25.87 -5.03
CA ASP A 61 13.63 27.07 -5.80
C ASP A 61 13.69 26.79 -7.31
N SER A 62 12.73 26.00 -7.78
CA SER A 62 12.55 25.69 -9.20
C SER A 62 11.08 25.75 -9.56
N HIS A 63 10.79 25.65 -10.87
CA HIS A 63 9.41 25.66 -11.36
C HIS A 63 8.60 24.52 -10.71
N SER A 64 7.58 24.86 -9.92
CA SER A 64 6.83 23.89 -9.11
C SER A 64 6.26 22.71 -9.90
N GLY A 65 5.81 22.94 -11.14
CA GLY A 65 5.34 21.85 -12.01
C GLY A 65 6.43 20.83 -12.40
N LEU A 66 7.69 21.26 -12.54
CA LEU A 66 8.81 20.34 -12.80
C LEU A 66 9.19 19.57 -11.53
N VAL A 67 9.15 20.25 -10.38
CA VAL A 67 9.36 19.61 -9.07
C VAL A 67 8.28 18.56 -8.81
N ASP A 68 7.01 18.85 -9.13
CA ASP A 68 5.91 17.90 -9.00
C ASP A 68 6.08 16.68 -9.92
N LEU A 69 6.48 16.90 -11.18
CA LEU A 69 6.76 15.82 -12.13
C LEU A 69 7.92 14.94 -11.65
N PHE A 70 9.02 15.56 -11.22
CA PHE A 70 10.17 14.86 -10.68
C PHE A 70 9.83 14.08 -9.42
N LEU A 71 9.07 14.67 -8.50
CA LEU A 71 8.61 14.00 -7.29
C LEU A 71 7.76 12.77 -7.61
N SER A 72 6.84 12.89 -8.57
CA SER A 72 6.00 11.77 -9.00
C SER A 72 6.86 10.61 -9.54
N GLN A 73 7.84 10.92 -10.39
CA GLN A 73 8.77 9.94 -10.92
C GLN A 73 9.64 9.30 -9.81
N ALA A 74 10.25 10.13 -8.97
CA ALA A 74 11.12 9.67 -7.88
C ALA A 74 10.37 8.79 -6.87
N ARG A 75 9.11 9.12 -6.55
CA ARG A 75 8.26 8.28 -5.71
C ARG A 75 7.97 6.93 -6.37
N GLN A 76 7.63 6.92 -7.65
CA GLN A 76 7.34 5.68 -8.37
C GLN A 76 8.59 4.78 -8.44
N ASP A 77 9.75 5.36 -8.73
CA ASP A 77 11.00 4.60 -8.76
C ASP A 77 11.42 4.12 -7.38
N TYR A 78 11.20 4.91 -6.33
CA TYR A 78 11.45 4.46 -4.96
C TYR A 78 10.58 3.27 -4.57
N LEU A 79 9.29 3.30 -4.93
CA LEU A 79 8.39 2.16 -4.71
C LEU A 79 8.87 0.92 -5.44
N ARG A 80 9.40 1.04 -6.65
CA ARG A 80 9.96 -0.09 -7.42
C ARG A 80 11.11 -0.80 -6.71
N LEU A 81 11.89 -0.07 -5.92
CA LEU A 81 12.98 -0.62 -5.13
C LEU A 81 12.51 -1.29 -3.84
N GLN A 82 11.32 -0.96 -3.35
CA GLN A 82 10.81 -1.56 -2.13
C GLN A 82 10.29 -2.98 -2.41
N PRO A 83 10.72 -3.99 -1.63
CA PRO A 83 10.19 -5.33 -1.78
C PRO A 83 8.69 -5.33 -1.53
N LEU A 84 7.93 -6.15 -2.26
CA LEU A 84 6.50 -6.27 -1.97
C LEU A 84 6.29 -6.81 -0.57
N THR A 85 5.64 -6.00 0.26
CA THR A 85 5.20 -6.49 1.55
C THR A 85 4.06 -7.47 1.33
N PRO A 86 3.92 -8.49 2.18
CA PRO A 86 2.82 -9.43 2.00
C PRO A 86 1.42 -8.81 2.17
N ASP A 87 1.32 -7.71 2.89
CA ASP A 87 0.07 -6.99 3.11
C ASP A 87 -0.36 -6.22 1.86
N GLU A 88 0.59 -5.69 1.09
CA GLU A 88 0.34 -5.15 -0.26
C GLU A 88 -0.14 -6.24 -1.22
N ILE A 89 0.47 -7.43 -1.21
CA ILE A 89 0.02 -8.57 -2.03
C ILE A 89 -1.43 -8.93 -1.68
N HIS A 90 -1.76 -8.96 -0.39
CA HIS A 90 -3.12 -9.25 0.06
C HIS A 90 -4.12 -8.17 -0.33
N THR A 91 -3.74 -6.90 -0.22
CA THR A 91 -4.57 -5.76 -0.62
C THR A 91 -4.85 -5.78 -2.13
N GLU A 92 -3.82 -6.06 -2.94
CA GLU A 92 -3.98 -6.21 -4.38
C GLU A 92 -4.86 -7.43 -4.72
N ALA A 93 -4.69 -8.56 -4.03
CA ALA A 93 -5.57 -9.71 -4.21
C ALA A 93 -7.03 -9.39 -3.85
N ALA A 94 -7.27 -8.63 -2.77
CA ALA A 94 -8.61 -8.21 -2.36
C ALA A 94 -9.25 -7.28 -3.40
N ARG A 95 -8.47 -6.32 -3.92
CA ARG A 95 -8.88 -5.43 -4.99
C ARG A 95 -9.25 -6.22 -6.25
N LEU A 96 -8.39 -7.13 -6.70
CA LEU A 96 -8.65 -7.97 -7.86
C LEU A 96 -9.92 -8.80 -7.69
N LEU A 97 -10.12 -9.37 -6.50
CA LEU A 97 -11.33 -10.13 -6.19
C LEU A 97 -12.59 -9.25 -6.27
N GLN A 98 -12.53 -8.02 -5.77
CA GLN A 98 -13.63 -7.06 -5.89
C GLN A 98 -13.90 -6.69 -7.37
N GLU A 99 -12.84 -6.46 -8.14
CA GLU A 99 -12.93 -6.09 -9.56
C GLU A 99 -13.47 -7.24 -10.43
N LEU A 100 -13.11 -8.49 -10.10
CA LEU A 100 -13.67 -9.69 -10.74
C LEU A 100 -15.15 -9.94 -10.38
N ARG A 101 -15.59 -9.46 -9.21
CA ARG A 101 -16.98 -9.58 -8.74
C ARG A 101 -17.89 -8.44 -9.24
N ALA A 102 -17.32 -7.28 -9.56
CA ALA A 102 -18.07 -6.10 -9.98
C ALA A 102 -18.89 -6.31 -11.27
N PRO A 103 -18.38 -6.95 -12.34
CA PRO A 103 -19.16 -7.19 -13.55
C PRO A 103 -20.10 -8.39 -13.39
N ASP A 104 -21.39 -8.22 -13.65
CA ASP A 104 -22.38 -9.31 -13.65
C ASP A 104 -22.28 -10.21 -14.89
N THR A 105 -21.71 -9.69 -15.99
CA THR A 105 -21.49 -10.40 -17.25
C THR A 105 -19.99 -10.51 -17.57
N PRO A 106 -19.55 -11.58 -18.25
CA PRO A 106 -18.16 -11.76 -18.62
C PRO A 106 -17.68 -10.59 -19.48
N ASN A 107 -16.59 -9.95 -19.07
CA ASN A 107 -16.05 -8.74 -19.70
C ASN A 107 -14.94 -9.04 -20.73
N SER A 108 -14.62 -10.31 -21.00
CA SER A 108 -13.67 -10.66 -22.04
C SER A 108 -14.24 -10.45 -23.46
N PRO A 109 -13.38 -10.20 -24.47
CA PRO A 109 -13.83 -10.03 -25.87
C PRO A 109 -14.64 -11.22 -26.41
N HIS A 110 -14.40 -12.41 -25.87
CA HIS A 110 -15.10 -13.63 -26.24
C HIS A 110 -16.24 -14.01 -25.28
N GLY A 111 -16.48 -13.25 -24.21
CA GLY A 111 -17.53 -13.53 -23.22
C GLY A 111 -17.33 -14.81 -22.41
N THR A 112 -16.13 -15.39 -22.40
CA THR A 112 -15.83 -16.67 -21.74
C THR A 112 -15.17 -16.51 -20.38
N HIS A 113 -14.60 -15.34 -20.11
CA HIS A 113 -13.78 -15.09 -18.92
C HIS A 113 -14.16 -13.75 -18.28
N TYR A 114 -14.02 -13.69 -16.96
CA TYR A 114 -13.96 -12.45 -16.19
C TYR A 114 -12.53 -11.97 -16.09
N MET A 115 -12.34 -10.66 -16.16
CA MET A 115 -11.04 -10.01 -16.21
C MET A 115 -10.96 -8.93 -15.15
N ALA A 116 -9.82 -8.85 -14.46
CA ALA A 116 -9.46 -7.72 -13.62
C ALA A 116 -8.03 -7.29 -13.94
N ARG A 117 -7.80 -5.98 -13.92
CA ARG A 117 -6.49 -5.42 -14.26
C ARG A 117 -5.55 -5.54 -13.07
N VAL A 118 -4.39 -6.16 -13.27
CA VAL A 118 -3.34 -6.17 -12.25
C VAL A 118 -2.70 -4.78 -12.19
N SER A 119 -2.43 -4.30 -10.98
CA SER A 119 -1.72 -3.05 -10.77
C SER A 119 -0.36 -3.07 -11.48
N PRO A 120 -0.05 -2.06 -12.33
CA PRO A 120 1.25 -1.98 -12.98
C PRO A 120 2.40 -1.83 -11.97
N ASP A 121 2.15 -1.21 -10.82
CA ASP A 121 3.14 -1.08 -9.75
C ASP A 121 3.41 -2.42 -9.06
N PHE A 122 2.39 -3.28 -8.94
CA PHE A 122 2.57 -4.66 -8.48
C PHE A 122 3.47 -5.42 -9.46
N LEU A 123 3.16 -5.39 -10.75
CA LEU A 123 3.92 -6.09 -11.79
C LEU A 123 5.37 -5.61 -11.87
N ALA A 124 5.60 -4.30 -11.75
CA ALA A 124 6.94 -3.70 -11.81
C ALA A 124 7.84 -4.17 -10.66
N ARG A 125 7.25 -4.54 -9.51
CA ARG A 125 7.97 -5.00 -8.31
C ARG A 125 7.89 -6.51 -8.09
N ALA A 126 6.92 -7.18 -8.73
CA ALA A 126 6.62 -8.58 -8.47
C ALA A 126 7.63 -9.48 -9.16
N GLY A 127 8.49 -10.12 -8.36
CA GLY A 127 9.22 -11.32 -8.80
C GLY A 127 8.32 -12.55 -8.89
N THR A 128 8.89 -13.70 -9.24
CA THR A 128 8.19 -15.00 -9.31
C THR A 128 7.46 -15.33 -7.99
N GLN A 129 8.13 -15.13 -6.85
CA GLN A 129 7.55 -15.40 -5.54
C GLN A 129 6.31 -14.55 -5.22
N ALA A 130 6.26 -13.30 -5.67
CA ALA A 130 5.10 -12.43 -5.43
C ALA A 130 3.88 -12.89 -6.26
N HIS A 131 4.13 -13.32 -7.50
CA HIS A 131 3.10 -13.92 -8.36
C HIS A 131 2.55 -15.22 -7.75
N ASP A 132 3.44 -16.11 -7.29
CA ASP A 132 3.03 -17.37 -6.65
C ASP A 132 2.19 -17.13 -5.40
N ARG A 133 2.58 -16.14 -4.58
CA ARG A 133 1.81 -15.74 -3.39
C ARG A 133 0.44 -15.17 -3.76
N LEU A 134 0.35 -14.35 -4.80
CA LEU A 134 -0.91 -13.80 -5.28
C LEU A 134 -1.83 -14.92 -5.78
N MET A 135 -1.31 -15.87 -6.57
CA MET A 135 -2.06 -17.05 -7.02
C MET A 135 -2.50 -17.93 -5.84
N ALA A 136 -1.67 -18.08 -4.81
CA ALA A 136 -2.01 -18.89 -3.64
C ALA A 136 -3.12 -18.27 -2.77
N LEU A 137 -3.26 -16.94 -2.75
CA LEU A 137 -4.30 -16.23 -2.00
C LEU A 137 -5.67 -16.30 -2.68
N LEU A 138 -5.68 -16.30 -4.02
CA LEU A 138 -6.91 -16.31 -4.79
C LEU A 138 -7.52 -17.74 -4.82
N PRO A 139 -8.80 -17.90 -4.47
CA PRO A 139 -9.43 -19.23 -4.32
C PRO A 139 -9.92 -19.84 -5.65
N PHE A 140 -9.33 -19.45 -6.77
CA PHE A 140 -9.79 -19.82 -8.12
C PHE A 140 -8.84 -20.83 -8.76
N ARG A 141 -9.38 -21.89 -9.35
CA ARG A 141 -8.62 -22.95 -10.02
C ARG A 141 -8.27 -22.59 -11.45
N SER A 142 -9.14 -21.84 -12.13
CA SER A 142 -8.93 -21.41 -13.51
C SER A 142 -8.24 -20.05 -13.61
N LEU A 143 -7.55 -19.61 -12.55
CA LEU A 143 -6.94 -18.30 -12.51
C LEU A 143 -5.71 -18.27 -13.42
N ALA A 144 -5.70 -17.36 -14.40
CA ALA A 144 -4.56 -17.15 -15.28
C ALA A 144 -4.22 -15.66 -15.40
N ILE A 145 -2.93 -15.34 -15.32
CA ILE A 145 -2.42 -13.99 -15.55
C ILE A 145 -1.97 -13.91 -17.00
N THR A 146 -2.63 -13.09 -17.81
CA THR A 146 -2.37 -12.98 -19.25
C THR A 146 -2.26 -11.52 -19.70
N GLY A 147 -1.34 -11.26 -20.62
CA GLY A 147 -1.31 -10.02 -21.40
C GLY A 147 -2.08 -10.22 -22.70
N MET A 148 -2.87 -9.23 -23.11
CA MET A 148 -3.66 -9.29 -24.34
C MET A 148 -3.14 -8.30 -25.37
N LYS A 149 -3.34 -8.62 -26.66
CA LYS A 149 -2.93 -7.75 -27.77
C LYS A 149 -3.86 -6.54 -27.94
N ASP A 150 -5.13 -6.70 -27.60
CA ASP A 150 -6.17 -5.68 -27.81
C ASP A 150 -6.29 -4.68 -26.65
N LEU A 151 -5.73 -5.01 -25.48
CA LEU A 151 -5.78 -4.17 -24.29
C LEU A 151 -4.39 -4.03 -23.67
N PRO A 152 -3.86 -2.80 -23.51
CA PRO A 152 -2.56 -2.60 -22.88
C PRO A 152 -2.65 -2.95 -21.39
N GLY A 153 -1.75 -3.83 -20.95
CA GLY A 153 -1.62 -4.25 -19.55
C GLY A 153 -1.74 -5.76 -19.35
N THR A 154 -1.52 -6.17 -18.11
CA THR A 154 -1.64 -7.56 -17.69
C THR A 154 -2.91 -7.72 -16.87
N TYR A 155 -3.69 -8.75 -17.17
CA TYR A 155 -4.98 -9.00 -16.58
C TYR A 155 -4.99 -10.37 -15.90
N VAL A 156 -5.74 -10.48 -14.81
CA VAL A 156 -6.13 -11.78 -14.24
C VAL A 156 -7.43 -12.20 -14.87
N THR A 157 -7.48 -13.43 -15.34
CA THR A 157 -8.63 -14.04 -15.99
C THR A 157 -9.14 -15.24 -15.20
N ILE A 158 -10.46 -15.38 -15.13
CA ILE A 158 -11.16 -16.51 -14.50
C ILE A 158 -12.28 -16.96 -15.44
N LEU A 159 -12.54 -18.26 -15.52
CA LEU A 159 -13.65 -18.81 -16.32
C LEU A 159 -14.99 -18.33 -15.78
N ALA A 160 -15.94 -18.09 -16.69
CA ALA A 160 -17.30 -17.70 -16.31
C ALA A 160 -18.05 -18.78 -15.51
N SER A 161 -17.63 -20.04 -15.61
CA SER A 161 -18.18 -21.18 -14.87
C SER A 161 -17.67 -21.30 -13.43
N GLU A 162 -16.67 -20.53 -13.03
CA GLU A 162 -16.09 -20.63 -11.69
C GLU A 162 -16.84 -19.75 -10.66
N ASP A 163 -17.01 -20.28 -9.45
CA ASP A 163 -17.73 -19.60 -8.36
C ASP A 163 -16.95 -18.39 -7.83
N ARG A 164 -17.53 -17.20 -8.05
CA ARG A 164 -17.01 -15.86 -7.73
C ARG A 164 -17.27 -15.41 -6.29
N SER A 165 -18.07 -16.16 -5.54
CA SER A 165 -18.47 -15.80 -4.17
C SER A 165 -17.44 -16.21 -3.11
N LYS A 166 -16.37 -16.90 -3.53
CA LYS A 166 -15.31 -17.39 -2.63
C LYS A 166 -14.51 -16.22 -2.08
N GLU A 167 -14.31 -16.20 -0.76
CA GLU A 167 -13.46 -15.22 -0.09
C GLU A 167 -11.98 -15.53 -0.31
N LEU A 168 -11.13 -14.50 -0.16
CA LEU A 168 -9.67 -14.67 -0.15
C LEU A 168 -9.28 -15.73 0.87
N ARG A 169 -8.34 -16.60 0.49
CA ARG A 169 -7.81 -17.59 1.44
C ARG A 169 -7.13 -16.85 2.58
N GLN A 170 -7.65 -17.01 3.79
CA GLN A 170 -7.06 -16.38 4.96
C GLN A 170 -5.61 -16.86 5.10
N ARG A 171 -4.69 -15.90 5.24
CA ARG A 171 -3.32 -16.18 5.65
C ARG A 171 -3.39 -16.95 6.95
N ARG A 172 -2.94 -18.21 6.95
CA ARG A 172 -2.82 -18.99 8.18
C ARG A 172 -1.94 -18.18 9.14
N PRO A 173 -2.46 -17.68 10.27
CA PRO A 173 -1.63 -17.02 11.25
C PRO A 173 -0.58 -18.03 11.70
N SER A 174 0.69 -17.61 11.74
CA SER A 174 1.74 -18.48 12.23
C SER A 174 1.44 -18.82 13.69
N VAL A 175 1.40 -20.12 14.01
CA VAL A 175 1.16 -20.64 15.37
C VAL A 175 2.11 -20.00 16.40
N ARG A 176 3.29 -19.57 15.96
CA ARG A 176 4.29 -18.84 16.78
C ARG A 176 3.85 -17.44 17.23
N ARG A 177 2.96 -16.76 16.48
CA ARG A 177 2.35 -15.48 16.88
C ARG A 177 1.24 -15.71 17.91
N GLN A 178 0.48 -16.80 17.78
CA GLN A 178 -0.48 -17.25 18.79
C GLN A 178 0.22 -17.68 20.10
N LEU A 179 1.34 -18.40 20.02
CA LEU A 179 2.17 -18.77 21.18
C LEU A 179 2.85 -17.57 21.88
N LYS A 180 3.00 -16.41 21.21
CA LYS A 180 3.51 -15.17 21.81
C LYS A 180 2.40 -14.23 22.34
N GLN A 181 1.14 -14.50 21.99
CA GLN A 181 -0.04 -13.74 22.44
C GLN A 181 -0.84 -14.45 23.53
N GLU A 182 -0.22 -15.34 24.31
CA GLU A 182 -0.68 -15.61 25.67
C GLU A 182 0.00 -14.66 26.66
N PRO A 183 -0.55 -13.47 26.94
CA PRO A 183 -0.50 -12.92 28.28
C PRO A 183 -1.65 -13.53 29.07
N CYS A 184 -1.32 -14.04 30.26
CA CYS A 184 -2.21 -14.37 31.37
C CYS A 184 -3.60 -13.69 31.29
N SER A 185 -4.57 -14.38 30.68
CA SER A 185 -5.98 -14.09 30.93
C SER A 185 -6.33 -14.77 32.25
N ALA A 186 -5.87 -14.17 33.36
CA ALA A 186 -6.39 -14.50 34.68
C ALA A 186 -7.86 -14.04 34.70
N GLU A 187 -8.73 -15.01 34.44
CA GLU A 187 -10.17 -14.86 34.50
C GLU A 187 -10.59 -14.21 35.80
N LYS A 188 -11.41 -13.17 35.67
CA LYS A 188 -12.23 -12.59 36.72
C LYS A 188 -13.09 -13.70 37.34
N LYS A 189 -12.68 -14.22 38.50
CA LYS A 189 -13.59 -14.90 39.44
C LYS A 189 -13.84 -13.98 40.63
N ALA A 190 -15.00 -13.32 40.63
CA ALA A 190 -15.54 -12.68 41.82
C ALA A 190 -15.97 -13.79 42.82
N PRO A 191 -15.50 -13.77 44.08
CA PRO A 191 -16.10 -14.59 45.12
C PRO A 191 -17.24 -13.85 45.81
N VAL A 192 -18.36 -14.57 45.81
CA VAL A 192 -19.65 -14.36 46.46
C VAL A 192 -19.53 -14.00 47.96
N ARG A 193 -20.41 -13.09 48.38
CA ARG A 193 -20.70 -12.66 49.76
C ARG A 193 -20.92 -13.83 50.74
N LYS A 194 -20.32 -13.78 51.93
CA LYS A 194 -20.90 -14.35 53.18
C LYS A 194 -20.59 -13.48 54.42
N LYS A 195 -21.68 -12.89 54.94
CA LYS A 195 -22.08 -12.54 56.32
C LYS A 195 -21.03 -12.21 57.42
N LYS A 196 -21.24 -11.02 58.03
CA LYS A 196 -21.17 -10.63 59.46
C LYS A 196 -21.40 -11.82 60.43
N GLU A 197 -20.82 -11.95 61.63
CA GLU A 197 -20.61 -11.04 62.79
C GLU A 197 -19.96 -11.90 63.94
N PRO A 198 -19.79 -11.45 65.22
CA PRO A 198 -18.97 -10.38 65.81
C PRO A 198 -17.99 -10.86 66.92
N GLU A 199 -17.24 -9.90 67.48
CA GLU A 199 -16.78 -9.74 68.90
C GLU A 199 -16.07 -10.89 69.64
N ARG A 200 -14.84 -10.64 70.09
CA ARG A 200 -14.55 -9.96 71.37
C ARG A 200 -13.07 -9.59 71.50
#